data_AF-A0A7W8KHB9-F1
#
_entry.id   AF-A0A7W8KHB9-F1
#
_cell.length_a   1.000
_cell.length_b   1.000
_cell.length_c   1.000
_cell.angle_alpha   90.00
_cell.angle_beta   90.00
_cell.angle_gamma   90.00
#
_symmetry.space_group_name_H-M   'P 1'
#
loop_
_entity.id
_entity.type
_entity.pdbx_description
1 polymer ?
#
loop_
_entity_poly.entity_id
_entity_poly.type
_entity_poly.pdbx_seq_one_letter_code
_entity_poly.pdbx_strand_id
1 'polypeptide(L)'
;MQTGTDLLALRAQLARAEKAARRAPTPPPARVSRPTPVPPQREAELAGVLTDDFSLHRAHAKLRDAVYDGRYTLCPHAVGHARAEGFLEHDIMNVLLSGRVRAVYPDDHRWLVCGRFEACGVALPLHVVVQHYRDGHIDIVTAFVPKQPHHVISRARLAVMLRYDEGQIRTHTSAPAPRAGHRGRGRWKK
;
A
#
# COMPACT_ATOMS: atom_id res chain seq x y z
N MET A 1 41.56 -12.36 -46.68
CA MET A 1 42.16 -11.28 -45.88
C MET A 1 41.12 -10.21 -45.56
N GLN A 2 40.23 -10.44 -44.57
CA GLN A 2 39.10 -9.55 -44.20
C GLN A 2 39.20 -8.95 -42.79
N THR A 3 40.31 -9.19 -42.08
CA THR A 3 40.49 -8.84 -40.66
C THR A 3 40.80 -7.36 -40.40
N GLY A 4 41.35 -6.64 -41.39
CA GLY A 4 41.77 -5.24 -41.23
C GLY A 4 40.61 -4.24 -41.12
N THR A 5 39.52 -4.48 -41.84
CA THR A 5 38.30 -3.64 -41.82
C THR A 5 37.51 -3.76 -40.52
N ASP A 6 37.62 -4.90 -39.85
CA ASP A 6 36.86 -5.23 -38.65
C ASP A 6 37.42 -4.50 -37.40
N LEU A 7 38.74 -4.37 -37.30
CA LEU A 7 39.40 -3.64 -36.21
C LEU A 7 39.14 -2.13 -36.23
N LEU A 8 38.98 -1.55 -37.43
CA LEU A 8 38.60 -0.14 -37.57
C LEU A 8 37.14 0.10 -37.15
N ALA A 9 36.24 -0.83 -37.48
CA ALA A 9 34.84 -0.76 -37.07
C ALA A 9 34.69 -0.86 -35.55
N LEU A 10 35.45 -1.77 -34.92
CA LEU A 10 35.47 -1.95 -33.47
C LEU A 10 35.97 -0.69 -32.74
N ARG A 11 37.04 -0.06 -33.26
CA ARG A 11 37.56 1.22 -32.73
C ARG A 11 36.53 2.34 -32.84
N ALA A 12 35.82 2.42 -33.96
CA ALA A 12 34.77 3.43 -34.15
C ALA A 12 33.60 3.22 -33.18
N GLN A 13 33.22 1.96 -32.90
CA GLN A 13 32.19 1.64 -31.91
C GLN A 13 32.62 2.01 -30.48
N LEU A 14 33.84 1.67 -30.08
CA LEU A 14 34.36 2.04 -28.75
C LEU A 14 34.41 3.55 -28.55
N ALA A 15 34.85 4.31 -29.55
CA ALA A 15 34.87 5.77 -29.49
C ALA A 15 33.46 6.39 -29.36
N ARG A 16 32.45 5.81 -30.04
CA ARG A 16 31.05 6.24 -29.89
C ARG A 16 30.49 5.88 -28.52
N ALA A 17 30.79 4.70 -28.00
CA ALA A 17 30.37 4.26 -26.68
C ALA A 17 30.97 5.15 -25.58
N GLU A 18 32.25 5.50 -25.68
CA GLU A 18 32.91 6.40 -24.74
C GLU A 18 32.32 7.82 -24.78
N LYS A 19 32.04 8.34 -25.98
CA LYS A 19 31.39 9.64 -26.15
C LYS A 19 29.95 9.65 -25.61
N ALA A 20 29.23 8.54 -25.72
CA ALA A 20 27.90 8.38 -25.13
C ALA A 20 27.97 8.32 -23.60
N ALA A 21 28.94 7.60 -23.03
CA ALA A 21 29.16 7.52 -21.59
C ALA A 21 29.50 8.90 -20.97
N ARG A 22 30.31 9.72 -21.67
CA ARG A 22 30.60 11.10 -21.23
C ARG A 22 29.41 12.06 -21.31
N ARG A 23 28.41 11.75 -22.15
CA ARG A 23 27.17 12.54 -22.28
C ARG A 23 26.05 12.05 -21.37
N ALA A 24 26.20 10.90 -20.73
CA ALA A 24 25.21 10.39 -19.79
C ALA A 24 25.18 11.32 -18.55
N PRO A 25 24.03 11.94 -18.23
CA PRO A 25 23.92 12.79 -17.05
C PRO A 25 24.17 11.93 -15.81
N THR A 26 25.06 12.39 -14.93
CA THR A 26 25.33 11.74 -13.65
C THR A 26 24.01 11.61 -12.88
N PRO A 27 23.61 10.39 -12.45
CA PRO A 27 22.41 10.24 -11.66
C PRO A 27 22.58 11.06 -10.37
N PRO A 28 21.58 11.88 -9.99
CA PRO A 28 21.67 12.68 -8.80
C PRO A 28 21.92 11.76 -7.59
N PRO A 29 22.79 12.16 -6.64
CA PRO A 29 23.04 11.34 -5.46
C PRO A 29 21.72 11.08 -4.74
N ALA A 30 21.43 9.81 -4.45
CA ALA A 30 20.25 9.41 -3.71
C ALA A 30 20.22 10.18 -2.40
N ARG A 31 19.24 11.08 -2.23
CA ARG A 31 19.03 11.80 -0.97
C ARG A 31 18.69 10.78 0.11
N VAL A 32 19.64 10.49 0.97
CA VAL A 32 19.39 9.79 2.23
C VAL A 32 18.54 10.72 3.08
N SER A 33 17.24 10.47 3.14
CA SER A 33 16.34 11.18 4.05
C SER A 33 16.73 10.82 5.48
N ARG A 34 17.52 11.68 6.13
CA ARG A 34 17.75 11.56 7.57
C ARG A 34 16.44 11.90 8.29
N PRO A 35 15.97 11.05 9.21
CA PRO A 35 14.79 11.37 10.00
C PRO A 35 15.05 12.65 10.79
N THR A 36 14.10 13.57 10.79
CA THR A 36 14.17 14.81 11.55
C THR A 36 14.26 14.47 13.04
N PRO A 37 15.24 15.00 13.79
CA PRO A 37 15.35 14.75 15.22
C PRO A 37 14.09 15.25 15.94
N VAL A 38 13.58 14.43 16.84
CA VAL A 38 12.36 14.72 17.62
C VAL A 38 12.74 15.66 18.78
N PRO A 39 11.94 16.68 19.12
CA PRO A 39 12.21 17.53 20.27
C PRO A 39 12.24 16.73 21.58
N PRO A 40 13.11 17.08 22.56
CA PRO A 40 13.32 16.29 23.78
C PRO A 40 12.06 16.16 24.66
N GLN A 41 11.18 17.17 24.63
CA GLN A 41 9.89 17.12 25.33
C GLN A 41 8.96 16.06 24.74
N ARG A 42 8.97 15.93 23.41
CA ARG A 42 8.19 14.93 22.68
C ARG A 42 8.79 13.52 22.85
N GLU A 43 10.12 13.41 22.98
CA GLU A 43 10.78 12.14 23.33
C GLU A 43 10.36 11.64 24.73
N ALA A 44 10.26 12.54 25.71
CA ALA A 44 9.79 12.21 27.06
C ALA A 44 8.29 11.80 27.08
N GLU A 45 7.45 12.41 26.25
CA GLU A 45 6.04 12.03 26.09
C GLU A 45 5.87 10.70 25.33
N LEU A 46 6.77 10.38 24.41
CA LEU A 46 6.81 9.11 23.67
C LEU A 46 7.46 7.97 24.47
N ALA A 47 8.21 8.29 25.53
CA ALA A 47 8.87 7.29 26.38
C ALA A 47 7.83 6.41 27.07
N GLY A 48 7.71 5.15 26.62
CA GLY A 48 6.75 4.17 27.13
C GLY A 48 5.52 3.96 26.25
N VAL A 49 5.32 4.75 25.19
CA VAL A 49 4.28 4.48 24.19
C VAL A 49 4.83 3.48 23.16
N LEU A 50 4.34 2.24 23.18
CA LEU A 50 4.65 1.23 22.17
C LEU A 50 4.00 1.62 20.83
N THR A 51 4.66 2.48 20.05
CA THR A 51 4.22 2.86 18.68
C THR A 51 4.58 1.81 17.62
N ASP A 52 5.21 0.73 18.05
CA ASP A 52 5.70 -0.36 17.22
C ASP A 52 4.62 -0.96 16.30
N ASP A 53 3.40 -1.06 16.81
CA ASP A 53 2.27 -1.63 16.07
C ASP A 53 1.76 -0.71 14.95
N PHE A 54 2.08 0.59 15.00
CA PHE A 54 1.73 1.57 13.98
C PHE A 54 2.82 1.74 12.91
N SER A 55 3.98 1.10 13.09
CA SER A 55 5.11 1.24 12.18
C SER A 55 4.84 0.54 10.84
N LEU A 56 4.59 1.34 9.80
CA LEU A 56 4.38 0.85 8.43
C LEU A 56 5.58 0.02 7.92
N HIS A 57 6.80 0.42 8.29
CA HIS A 57 8.01 -0.28 7.87
C HIS A 57 8.10 -1.67 8.49
N ARG A 58 7.80 -1.78 9.80
CA ARG A 58 7.79 -3.07 10.51
C ARG A 58 6.67 -3.98 10.03
N ALA A 59 5.47 -3.43 9.81
CA ALA A 59 4.35 -4.17 9.23
C ALA A 59 4.73 -4.74 7.85
N HIS A 60 5.39 -3.95 7.00
CA HIS A 60 5.82 -4.41 5.69
C HIS A 60 6.90 -5.49 5.75
N ALA A 61 7.85 -5.38 6.68
CA ALA A 61 8.87 -6.42 6.91
C ALA A 61 8.22 -7.74 7.34
N LYS A 62 7.35 -7.71 8.36
CA LYS A 62 6.59 -8.90 8.82
C LYS A 62 5.75 -9.54 7.72
N LEU A 63 5.11 -8.71 6.89
CA LEU A 63 4.34 -9.17 5.74
C LEU A 63 5.22 -9.96 4.77
N ARG A 64 6.37 -9.38 4.39
CA ARG A 64 7.30 -10.03 3.46
C ARG A 64 7.82 -11.35 4.02
N ASP A 65 8.20 -11.38 5.29
CA ASP A 65 8.68 -12.59 5.95
C ASP A 65 7.62 -13.71 5.89
N ALA A 66 6.38 -13.42 6.27
CA ALA A 66 5.29 -14.39 6.20
C ALA A 66 5.00 -14.88 4.78
N VAL A 67 5.06 -13.98 3.78
CA VAL A 67 4.87 -14.34 2.37
C VAL A 67 6.01 -15.22 1.86
N TYR A 68 7.27 -14.89 2.17
CA TYR A 68 8.42 -15.70 1.77
C TYR A 68 8.42 -17.09 2.43
N ASP A 69 7.98 -17.17 3.68
CA ASP A 69 7.84 -18.43 4.42
C ASP A 69 6.61 -19.26 3.98
N GLY A 70 5.77 -18.73 3.08
CA GLY A 70 4.52 -19.37 2.67
C GLY A 70 3.45 -19.45 3.78
N ARG A 71 3.61 -18.65 4.85
CA ARG A 71 2.69 -18.59 6.00
C ARG A 71 1.51 -17.65 5.72
N TYR A 72 0.77 -17.96 4.67
CA TYR A 72 -0.41 -17.19 4.31
C TYR A 72 -1.58 -18.07 3.88
N THR A 73 -2.79 -17.53 3.98
CA THR A 73 -4.00 -18.18 3.46
C THR A 73 -4.85 -17.17 2.71
N LEU A 74 -5.27 -17.55 1.50
CA LEU A 74 -6.17 -16.74 0.69
C LEU A 74 -7.62 -17.05 1.07
N CYS A 75 -8.32 -16.09 1.68
CA CYS A 75 -9.70 -16.31 2.11
C CYS A 75 -10.63 -16.43 0.89
N PRO A 76 -11.71 -17.24 0.97
CA PRO A 76 -12.68 -17.37 -0.12
C PRO A 76 -13.27 -16.04 -0.62
N HIS A 77 -13.39 -15.06 0.28
CA HIS A 77 -13.84 -13.72 -0.07
C HIS A 77 -12.87 -12.99 -1.02
N ALA A 78 -11.57 -13.10 -0.78
CA ALA A 78 -10.54 -12.56 -1.66
C ALA A 78 -10.57 -13.22 -3.04
N VAL A 79 -10.77 -14.54 -3.09
CA VAL A 79 -10.95 -15.29 -4.36
C VAL A 79 -12.18 -14.80 -5.12
N GLY A 80 -13.28 -14.49 -4.42
CA GLY A 80 -14.49 -13.91 -5.01
C GLY A 80 -14.22 -12.58 -5.72
N HIS A 81 -13.52 -11.66 -5.05
CA HIS A 81 -13.15 -10.38 -5.66
C HIS A 81 -12.14 -10.52 -6.80
N ALA A 82 -11.15 -11.40 -6.65
CA ALA A 82 -10.18 -11.70 -7.70
C ALA A 82 -10.88 -12.09 -9.01
N ARG A 83 -11.87 -12.98 -8.92
CA ARG A 83 -12.68 -13.39 -10.07
C ARG A 83 -13.57 -12.27 -10.61
N ALA A 84 -14.17 -11.46 -9.74
CA ALA A 84 -15.09 -10.40 -10.15
C ALA A 84 -14.38 -9.21 -10.80
N GLU A 85 -13.17 -8.89 -10.34
CA GLU A 85 -12.43 -7.70 -10.76
C GLU A 85 -11.28 -8.02 -11.74
N GLY A 86 -11.00 -9.30 -11.98
CA GLY A 86 -10.11 -9.76 -13.04
C GLY A 86 -8.63 -9.76 -12.69
N PHE A 87 -8.29 -10.01 -11.43
CA PHE A 87 -6.90 -10.23 -10.99
C PHE A 87 -6.72 -11.65 -10.45
N LEU A 88 -5.48 -12.15 -10.45
CA LEU A 88 -5.14 -13.50 -10.01
C LEU A 88 -4.47 -13.47 -8.63
N GLU A 89 -4.35 -14.65 -8.00
CA GLU A 89 -3.57 -14.79 -6.78
C GLU A 89 -2.12 -14.31 -6.98
N HIS A 90 -1.52 -14.60 -8.12
CA HIS A 90 -0.18 -14.12 -8.45
C HIS A 90 -0.05 -12.59 -8.36
N ASP A 91 -1.07 -11.85 -8.81
CA ASP A 91 -1.09 -10.39 -8.75
C ASP A 91 -1.18 -9.89 -7.31
N ILE A 92 -2.00 -10.57 -6.49
CA ILE A 92 -2.09 -10.30 -5.05
C ILE A 92 -0.71 -10.49 -4.41
N MET A 93 -0.06 -11.62 -4.66
CA MET A 93 1.26 -11.93 -4.09
C MET A 93 2.32 -10.93 -4.54
N ASN A 94 2.31 -10.55 -5.82
CA ASN A 94 3.21 -9.52 -6.33
C ASN A 94 3.00 -8.18 -5.61
N VAL A 95 1.75 -7.80 -5.34
CA VAL A 95 1.43 -6.59 -4.58
C VAL A 95 1.82 -6.68 -3.11
N LEU A 96 1.72 -7.85 -2.48
CA LEU A 96 2.19 -8.05 -1.12
C LEU A 96 3.72 -7.93 -1.01
N LEU A 97 4.46 -8.34 -2.04
CA LEU A 97 5.92 -8.29 -2.08
C LEU A 97 6.48 -6.93 -2.49
N SER A 98 5.90 -6.30 -3.52
CA SER A 98 6.41 -5.07 -4.14
C SER A 98 5.66 -3.81 -3.72
N GLY A 99 4.47 -3.97 -3.14
CA GLY A 99 3.61 -2.88 -2.73
C GLY A 99 4.10 -2.16 -1.47
N ARG A 100 3.23 -1.33 -0.92
CA ARG A 100 3.50 -0.58 0.31
C ARG A 100 2.33 -0.70 1.26
N VAL A 101 2.62 -0.95 2.54
CA VAL A 101 1.62 -0.84 3.60
C VAL A 101 1.25 0.63 3.73
N ARG A 102 -0.02 0.95 3.47
CA ARG A 102 -0.54 2.32 3.49
C ARG A 102 -1.24 2.65 4.79
N ALA A 103 -1.85 1.66 5.43
CA ALA A 103 -2.52 1.83 6.71
C ALA A 103 -2.39 0.55 7.54
N VAL A 104 -2.32 0.74 8.86
CA VAL A 104 -2.36 -0.32 9.86
C VAL A 104 -3.56 -0.04 10.76
N TYR A 105 -4.36 -1.07 11.00
CA TYR A 105 -5.53 -1.07 11.88
C TYR A 105 -5.23 -2.04 13.02
N PRO A 106 -4.58 -1.59 14.12
CA PRO A 106 -4.14 -2.48 15.19
C PRO A 106 -5.28 -3.25 15.84
N ASP A 107 -6.45 -2.60 16.05
CA ASP A 107 -7.61 -3.21 16.70
C ASP A 107 -8.13 -4.48 16.01
N ASP A 108 -8.08 -4.51 14.68
CA ASP A 108 -8.55 -5.64 13.88
C ASP A 108 -7.39 -6.55 13.45
N HIS A 109 -6.16 -6.21 13.86
CA HIS A 109 -4.93 -6.80 13.35
C HIS A 109 -4.84 -6.77 11.82
N ARG A 110 -5.33 -5.71 11.17
CA ARG A 110 -5.40 -5.60 9.71
C ARG A 110 -4.43 -4.59 9.15
N TRP A 111 -3.85 -4.90 7.99
CA TRP A 111 -3.01 -4.02 7.20
C TRP A 111 -3.64 -3.82 5.82
N LEU A 112 -3.58 -2.59 5.33
CA LEU A 112 -3.93 -2.26 3.96
C LEU A 112 -2.64 -2.10 3.16
N VAL A 113 -2.44 -3.00 2.22
CA VAL A 113 -1.32 -2.99 1.29
C VAL A 113 -1.81 -2.45 -0.04
N CYS A 114 -1.10 -1.46 -0.57
CA CYS A 114 -1.40 -0.84 -1.85
C CYS A 114 -0.28 -1.15 -2.83
N GLY A 115 -0.64 -1.63 -4.01
CA GLY A 115 0.29 -1.83 -5.11
C GLY A 115 -0.40 -1.66 -6.45
N ARG A 116 0.20 -2.25 -7.47
CA ARG A 116 -0.34 -2.26 -8.83
C ARG A 116 -0.16 -3.65 -9.40
N PHE A 117 -1.09 -4.05 -10.26
CA PHE A 117 -0.99 -5.23 -11.08
C PHE A 117 -1.18 -4.85 -12.54
N GLU A 118 -0.74 -5.71 -13.44
CA GLU A 118 -0.86 -5.48 -14.87
C GLU A 118 -1.93 -6.40 -15.45
N ALA A 119 -2.92 -5.82 -16.11
CA ALA A 119 -3.92 -6.55 -16.87
C ALA A 119 -3.97 -5.99 -18.28
N CYS A 120 -3.81 -6.87 -19.28
CA CYS A 120 -3.88 -6.49 -20.70
C CYS A 120 -2.98 -5.30 -21.09
N GLY A 121 -1.77 -5.19 -20.52
CA GLY A 121 -0.84 -4.09 -20.79
C GLY A 121 -1.13 -2.79 -20.03
N VAL A 122 -2.09 -2.80 -19.10
CA VAL A 122 -2.47 -1.63 -18.29
C VAL A 122 -2.19 -1.89 -16.81
N ALA A 123 -1.44 -0.97 -16.19
CA ALA A 123 -1.12 -1.05 -14.76
C ALA A 123 -2.27 -0.47 -13.90
N LEU A 124 -3.07 -1.35 -13.30
CA LEU A 124 -4.20 -1.02 -12.44
C LEU A 124 -3.81 -1.02 -10.96
N PRO A 125 -4.42 -0.17 -10.13
CA PRO A 125 -4.20 -0.17 -8.69
C PRO A 125 -4.86 -1.40 -8.05
N LEU A 126 -4.16 -2.05 -7.13
CA LEU A 126 -4.71 -3.16 -6.34
C LEU A 126 -4.46 -2.91 -4.87
N HIS A 127 -5.53 -2.97 -4.10
CA HIS A 127 -5.51 -2.87 -2.64
C HIS A 127 -5.79 -4.24 -2.05
N VAL A 128 -4.89 -4.71 -1.20
CA VAL A 128 -4.99 -6.00 -0.53
C VAL A 128 -5.12 -5.74 0.95
N VAL A 129 -6.13 -6.36 1.57
CA VAL A 129 -6.34 -6.28 3.01
C VAL A 129 -5.90 -7.59 3.62
N VAL A 130 -5.04 -7.47 4.60
CA VAL A 130 -4.32 -8.57 5.20
C VAL A 130 -4.58 -8.55 6.71
N GLN A 131 -4.91 -9.68 7.30
CA GLN A 131 -4.99 -9.85 8.74
C GLN A 131 -3.74 -10.62 9.21
N HIS A 132 -3.06 -10.10 10.22
CA HIS A 132 -1.87 -10.73 10.77
C HIS A 132 -2.17 -11.37 12.13
N TYR A 133 -1.53 -12.50 12.39
CA TYR A 133 -1.66 -13.23 13.65
C TYR A 133 -0.34 -13.22 14.42
N ARG A 134 -0.39 -13.54 15.73
CA ARG A 134 0.77 -13.49 16.62
C ARG A 134 1.83 -14.56 16.31
N ASP A 135 1.40 -15.67 15.73
CA ASP A 135 2.24 -16.76 15.22
C ASP A 135 2.96 -16.41 13.90
N GLY A 136 2.67 -15.23 13.34
CA GLY A 136 3.22 -14.76 12.07
C GLY A 136 2.53 -15.36 10.85
N HIS A 137 1.41 -16.07 11.03
CA HIS A 137 0.52 -16.42 9.93
C HIS A 137 -0.26 -15.19 9.46
N ILE A 138 -0.64 -15.20 8.18
CA ILE A 138 -1.29 -14.08 7.53
C ILE A 138 -2.49 -14.54 6.70
N ASP A 139 -3.66 -13.95 6.98
CA ASP A 139 -4.84 -14.18 6.15
C ASP A 139 -5.06 -13.02 5.18
N ILE A 140 -5.13 -13.34 3.90
CA ILE A 140 -5.51 -12.41 2.86
C ILE A 140 -7.03 -12.35 2.82
N VAL A 141 -7.58 -11.43 3.62
CA VAL A 141 -9.02 -11.26 3.83
C VAL A 141 -9.73 -10.84 2.55
N THR A 142 -9.13 -9.91 1.81
CA THR A 142 -9.67 -9.44 0.53
C THR A 142 -8.59 -8.83 -0.35
N ALA A 143 -8.94 -8.65 -1.62
CA ALA A 143 -8.25 -7.75 -2.52
C ALA A 143 -9.29 -7.04 -3.40
N PHE A 144 -9.05 -5.79 -3.79
CA PHE A 144 -9.94 -5.04 -4.66
C PHE A 144 -9.22 -3.89 -5.39
N VAL A 145 -9.81 -3.44 -6.50
CA VAL A 145 -9.37 -2.36 -7.38
C VAL A 145 -10.10 -1.09 -6.96
N PRO A 146 -9.44 -0.17 -6.23
CA PRO A 146 -10.10 1.01 -5.72
C PRO A 146 -10.43 2.00 -6.85
N LYS A 147 -11.66 2.55 -6.82
CA LYS A 147 -12.02 3.71 -7.67
C LYS A 147 -11.15 4.95 -7.39
N GLN A 148 -10.68 5.09 -6.14
CA GLN A 148 -9.82 6.18 -5.68
C GLN A 148 -8.58 5.59 -4.97
N PRO A 149 -7.46 5.36 -5.68
CA PRO A 149 -6.31 4.62 -5.14
C PRO A 149 -5.61 5.31 -3.98
N HIS A 150 -5.66 6.64 -3.91
CA HIS A 150 -4.98 7.40 -2.87
C HIS A 150 -5.79 7.51 -1.57
N HIS A 151 -7.05 7.07 -1.58
CA HIS A 151 -7.95 7.22 -0.45
C HIS A 151 -7.75 6.07 0.54
N VAL A 152 -7.30 6.40 1.75
CA VAL A 152 -7.25 5.45 2.87
C VAL A 152 -8.66 5.28 3.43
N ILE A 153 -9.18 4.07 3.38
CA ILE A 153 -10.56 3.76 3.79
C ILE A 153 -10.62 3.66 5.32
N SER A 154 -11.68 4.20 5.93
CA SER A 154 -11.88 4.08 7.38
C SER A 154 -12.22 2.65 7.80
N ARG A 155 -11.94 2.29 9.06
CA ARG A 155 -12.25 0.97 9.65
C ARG A 155 -13.70 0.54 9.40
N ALA A 156 -14.66 1.41 9.74
CA ALA A 156 -16.09 1.13 9.56
C ALA A 156 -16.45 0.86 8.09
N ARG A 157 -15.84 1.60 7.15
CA ARG A 157 -16.09 1.43 5.72
C ARG A 157 -15.45 0.16 5.16
N LEU A 158 -14.26 -0.18 5.64
CA LEU A 158 -13.59 -1.43 5.30
C LEU A 158 -14.39 -2.62 5.84
N ALA A 159 -14.81 -2.59 7.11
CA ALA A 159 -15.68 -3.61 7.68
C ALA A 159 -16.99 -3.80 6.89
N VAL A 160 -17.60 -2.71 6.39
CA VAL A 160 -18.80 -2.79 5.53
C VAL A 160 -18.49 -3.38 4.15
N MET A 161 -17.36 -3.03 3.54
CA MET A 161 -16.95 -3.57 2.23
C MET A 161 -16.58 -5.06 2.28
N LEU A 162 -16.11 -5.54 3.44
CA LEU A 162 -15.51 -6.87 3.60
C LEU A 162 -16.37 -7.87 4.38
N ARG A 163 -17.68 -7.62 4.50
CA ARG A 163 -18.54 -8.43 5.38
C ARG A 163 -18.60 -9.89 4.95
N TYR A 164 -17.83 -10.72 5.66
CA TYR A 164 -18.07 -12.14 5.92
C TYR A 164 -18.56 -12.38 7.37
N ASP A 165 -18.48 -11.39 8.28
CA ASP A 165 -18.95 -11.55 9.66
C ASP A 165 -20.49 -11.39 9.78
N GLU A 166 -21.14 -12.41 10.35
CA GLU A 166 -22.59 -12.56 10.63
C GLU A 166 -23.19 -11.53 11.64
N GLY A 167 -22.61 -10.33 11.78
CA GLY A 167 -23.10 -9.32 12.73
C GLY A 167 -24.04 -8.31 12.08
N GLN A 168 -25.27 -8.16 12.56
CA GLN A 168 -26.22 -7.13 12.09
C GLN A 168 -25.64 -5.70 12.20
N ILE A 169 -25.77 -4.89 11.14
CA ILE A 169 -25.40 -3.48 11.15
C ILE A 169 -26.44 -2.71 11.96
N ARG A 170 -26.06 -2.17 13.11
CA ARG A 170 -26.78 -1.02 13.66
C ARG A 170 -26.27 0.23 12.96
N THR A 171 -26.94 0.60 11.88
CA THR A 171 -26.68 1.84 11.15
C THR A 171 -27.07 3.00 12.06
N HIS A 172 -26.09 3.56 12.79
CA HIS A 172 -26.29 4.85 13.41
C HIS A 172 -26.09 5.93 12.33
N THR A 173 -27.15 6.19 11.57
CA THR A 173 -27.22 7.33 10.68
C THR A 173 -27.27 8.57 11.56
N SER A 174 -26.11 9.18 11.84
CA SER A 174 -26.11 10.54 12.35
C SER A 174 -26.71 11.43 11.28
N ALA A 175 -27.88 12.01 11.55
CA ALA A 175 -28.44 13.04 10.69
C ALA A 175 -27.39 14.15 10.55
N PRO A 176 -27.14 14.68 9.35
CA PRO A 176 -26.20 15.77 9.17
C PRO A 176 -26.65 16.94 10.05
N ALA A 177 -25.87 17.25 11.08
CA ALA A 177 -26.08 18.44 11.87
C ALA A 177 -26.02 19.66 10.92
N PRO A 178 -26.91 20.65 11.10
CA PRO A 178 -26.87 21.85 10.28
C PRO A 178 -25.49 22.51 10.43
N ARG A 179 -24.85 22.83 9.30
CA ARG A 179 -23.56 23.53 9.23
C ARG A 179 -23.53 24.69 10.24
N ALA A 180 -22.43 24.82 10.97
CA ALA A 180 -22.15 25.96 11.82
C ALA A 180 -22.29 27.25 10.98
N GLY A 181 -23.37 28.00 11.23
CA GLY A 181 -23.74 29.19 10.45
C GLY A 181 -25.23 29.38 10.21
N HIS A 182 -26.06 28.34 10.30
CA HIS A 182 -27.52 28.50 10.24
C HIS A 182 -28.13 28.60 11.64
N ARG A 183 -28.16 29.83 12.17
CA ARG A 183 -29.00 30.18 13.31
C ARG A 183 -30.47 29.94 12.93
N GLY A 184 -31.13 29.05 13.66
CA GLY A 184 -32.56 28.80 13.51
C GLY A 184 -33.32 30.12 13.59
N ARG A 185 -34.15 30.39 12.58
CA ARG A 185 -35.14 31.46 12.68
C ARG A 185 -36.13 31.02 13.76
N GLY A 186 -36.08 31.73 14.88
CA GLY A 186 -36.93 31.48 16.03
C GLY A 186 -38.39 31.44 15.65
N ARG A 187 -39.09 30.40 16.11
CA ARG A 187 -40.53 30.45 16.35
C ARG A 187 -40.77 31.50 17.42
N TRP A 188 -41.41 32.61 17.05
CA TRP A 188 -42.13 33.44 18.01
C TRP A 188 -43.60 33.08 17.91
N LYS A 189 -44.18 32.74 19.06
CA LYS A 189 -45.57 32.34 19.27
C LYS A 189 -46.55 33.43 18.84
N LYS A 190 -47.71 33.03 18.32
CA LYS A 190 -49.00 33.48 18.82
C LYS A 190 -49.85 32.24 19.07
#